data_AF-A0A959MQ18-F1
#
_entry.id   AF-A0A959MQ18-F1
#
_cell.length_a   1.000
_cell.length_b   1.000
_cell.length_c   1.000
_cell.angle_alpha   90.00
_cell.angle_beta   90.00
_cell.angle_gamma   90.00
#
_symmetry.space_group_name_H-M   'P 1'
#
loop_
_entity.id
_entity.type
_entity.pdbx_description
1 polymer ?
#
loop_
_entity_poly.entity_id
_entity_poly.type
_entity_poly.pdbx_seq_one_letter_code
_entity_poly.pdbx_strand_id
1 'polypeptide(L)'
;MKLAIINGPNLNLLGKREPEIYGHQSFEEYLSYLQQKFSQIELSYFQSNVEGELVNEIQRIGFEIDGIILNAAGYTHTSVAIGDAVAAITAPVVEVHISNVFAREEFRKIS
;
A
#
# COMPACT_ATOMS: atom_id res chain seq x y z
N MET A 1 13.52 7.57 11.74
CA MET A 1 12.56 7.78 10.64
C MET A 1 11.46 6.74 10.77
N LYS A 2 10.20 7.16 10.68
CA LYS A 2 9.01 6.32 10.76
C LYS A 2 8.33 6.31 9.40
N LEU A 3 8.14 5.13 8.83
CA LEU A 3 7.46 4.95 7.55
C LEU A 3 6.33 3.94 7.72
N ALA A 4 5.20 4.17 7.06
CA ALA A 4 4.09 3.23 7.05
C ALA A 4 3.93 2.59 5.68
N ILE A 5 3.64 1.30 5.66
CA ILE A 5 3.17 0.60 4.48
C ILE A 5 1.67 0.38 4.63
N ILE A 6 0.88 0.93 3.72
CA ILE A 6 -0.58 0.76 3.67
C ILE A 6 -0.93 -0.03 2.41
N ASN A 7 -1.50 -1.23 2.61
CA ASN A 7 -1.92 -2.12 1.54
C ASN A 7 -3.45 -2.17 1.45
N GLY A 8 -3.95 -1.91 0.25
CA GLY A 8 -5.36 -1.98 -0.08
C GLY A 8 -5.87 -3.40 -0.32
N PRO A 9 -6.98 -3.54 -1.05
CA PRO A 9 -7.73 -4.78 -1.12
C PRO A 9 -6.97 -5.90 -1.85
N ASN A 10 -7.21 -7.13 -1.41
CA ASN A 10 -6.67 -8.39 -1.93
C ASN A 10 -5.17 -8.62 -1.71
N LEU A 11 -4.40 -7.65 -1.21
CA LEU A 11 -2.97 -7.82 -0.97
C LEU A 11 -2.66 -8.77 0.20
N ASN A 12 -3.63 -9.03 1.08
CA ASN A 12 -3.58 -10.12 2.06
C ASN A 12 -3.56 -11.53 1.44
N LEU A 13 -3.79 -11.65 0.12
CA LEU A 13 -3.76 -12.91 -0.62
C LEU A 13 -2.44 -13.16 -1.36
N LEU A 14 -1.45 -12.28 -1.20
CA LEU A 14 -0.10 -12.49 -1.75
C LEU A 14 0.50 -13.82 -1.25
N GLY A 15 1.22 -14.50 -2.13
CA GLY A 15 1.74 -15.85 -1.88
C GLY A 15 0.72 -17.00 -2.00
N LYS A 16 -0.58 -16.69 -2.08
CA LYS A 16 -1.65 -17.71 -2.20
C LYS A 16 -2.34 -17.68 -3.56
N ARG A 17 -2.52 -16.50 -4.15
CA ARG A 17 -3.23 -16.29 -5.41
C ARG A 17 -2.26 -15.98 -6.55
N GLU A 18 -2.45 -16.63 -7.70
CA GLU A 18 -1.68 -16.40 -8.94
C GLU A 18 -0.17 -16.27 -8.67
N PRO A 19 0.46 -17.26 -8.00
CA PRO A 19 1.84 -17.14 -7.53
C PRO A 19 2.85 -16.98 -8.68
N GLU A 20 2.52 -17.45 -9.88
CA GLU A 20 3.29 -17.22 -11.12
C GLU A 20 3.43 -15.73 -11.48
N ILE A 21 2.47 -14.89 -11.05
CA ILE A 21 2.43 -13.45 -11.33
C ILE A 21 2.97 -12.64 -10.14
N TYR A 22 2.60 -13.01 -8.91
CA TYR A 22 2.87 -12.22 -7.70
C TYR A 22 3.95 -12.81 -6.78
N GLY A 23 4.47 -13.99 -7.09
CA GLY A 23 5.39 -14.74 -6.26
C GLY A 23 4.68 -15.58 -5.18
N HIS A 24 5.45 -16.49 -4.58
CA HIS A 24 4.98 -17.40 -3.52
C HIS A 24 5.10 -16.81 -2.10
N GLN A 25 5.75 -15.65 -1.96
CA GLN A 25 6.00 -15.04 -0.66
C GLN A 25 4.77 -14.24 -0.20
N SER A 26 4.35 -14.43 1.05
CA SER A 26 3.34 -13.58 1.68
C SER A 26 3.91 -12.19 1.96
N PHE A 27 3.03 -11.19 2.11
CA PHE A 27 3.51 -9.85 2.44
C PHE A 27 4.15 -9.81 3.84
N GLU A 28 3.62 -10.56 4.80
CA GLU A 28 4.11 -10.62 6.17
C GLU A 28 5.53 -11.20 6.26
N GLU A 29 5.84 -12.22 5.45
CA GLU A 29 7.21 -12.74 5.31
C GLU A 29 8.14 -11.69 4.70
N TYR A 30 7.67 -10.96 3.69
CA TYR A 30 8.46 -9.89 3.06
C TYR A 30 8.67 -8.69 4.00
N LEU A 31 7.65 -8.33 4.78
CA LEU A 31 7.72 -7.27 5.78
C LEU A 31 8.80 -7.57 6.82
N SER A 32 8.91 -8.83 7.26
CA SER A 32 9.95 -9.27 8.19
C SER A 32 11.35 -9.04 7.61
N TYR A 33 11.53 -9.35 6.32
CA TYR A 33 12.77 -9.05 5.61
C TYR A 33 13.05 -7.55 5.50
N LEU A 34 12.03 -6.72 5.19
CA LEU A 34 12.18 -5.26 5.12
C LEU A 34 12.59 -4.66 6.46
N GLN A 35 11.95 -5.07 7.55
CA GLN A 35 12.27 -4.61 8.91
C GLN A 35 13.71 -4.99 9.31
N GLN A 36 14.18 -6.18 8.93
CA GLN A 36 15.57 -6.57 9.17
C GLN A 36 16.57 -5.78 8.32
N LYS A 37 16.26 -5.61 7.02
CA LYS A 37 17.11 -4.88 6.07
C LYS A 37 17.24 -3.40 6.42
N PHE A 38 16.17 -2.81 6.93
CA PHE A 38 16.07 -1.40 7.29
C PHE A 38 15.89 -1.21 8.80
N SER A 39 16.73 -1.85 9.60
CA SER A 39 16.62 -1.87 11.07
C SER A 39 16.69 -0.50 11.77
N GLN A 40 17.18 0.53 11.07
CA GLN A 40 17.21 1.92 11.56
C GLN A 40 15.92 2.71 11.25
N ILE A 41 15.00 2.12 10.50
CA ILE A 41 13.70 2.68 10.12
C ILE A 41 12.62 1.94 10.88
N GLU A 42 11.73 2.69 11.53
CA GLU A 42 10.52 2.12 12.12
C GLU A 42 9.49 1.93 11.01
N LEU A 43 9.28 0.68 10.59
CA LEU A 43 8.30 0.32 9.58
C LEU A 43 7.02 -0.22 10.23
N SER A 44 5.93 0.53 10.11
CA SER A 44 4.58 0.08 10.45
C SER A 44 3.86 -0.48 9.22
N TYR A 45 2.89 -1.36 9.45
CA TYR A 45 2.12 -2.01 8.39
C TYR A 45 0.63 -2.02 8.72
N PHE A 46 -0.19 -1.67 7.74
CA PHE A 46 -1.64 -1.79 7.78
C PHE A 46 -2.16 -2.34 6.46
N GLN A 47 -3.17 -3.22 6.54
CA GLN A 47 -3.85 -3.76 5.36
C GLN A 47 -5.35 -3.80 5.62
N SER A 48 -6.13 -3.38 4.62
CA SER A 48 -7.58 -3.59 4.64
C SER A 48 -8.15 -3.76 3.24
N ASN A 49 -9.24 -4.53 3.18
CA ASN A 49 -10.09 -4.63 2.00
C ASN A 49 -11.18 -3.53 1.96
N VAL A 50 -11.38 -2.82 3.08
CA VAL A 50 -12.44 -1.82 3.25
C VAL A 50 -11.86 -0.43 2.98
N GLU A 51 -12.40 0.26 1.98
CA GLU A 51 -11.95 1.60 1.57
C GLU A 51 -11.91 2.59 2.75
N GLY A 52 -12.99 2.65 3.55
CA GLY A 52 -13.07 3.55 4.69
C GLY A 52 -12.01 3.28 5.77
N GLU A 53 -11.56 2.04 5.94
CA GLU A 53 -10.49 1.73 6.89
C GLU A 53 -9.13 2.24 6.40
N LEU A 54 -8.89 2.19 5.09
CA LEU A 54 -7.69 2.78 4.48
C LEU A 54 -7.69 4.30 4.63
N VAL A 55 -8.84 4.95 4.38
CA VAL A 55 -9.01 6.40 4.58
C VAL A 55 -8.75 6.77 6.04
N ASN A 56 -9.33 6.05 6.98
CA ASN A 56 -9.12 6.28 8.41
C ASN A 56 -7.65 6.13 8.80
N GLU A 57 -6.97 5.10 8.30
CA GLU A 57 -5.56 4.87 8.62
C GLU A 57 -4.67 5.98 8.05
N ILE A 58 -4.87 6.38 6.80
CA ILE A 58 -4.14 7.48 6.15
C ILE A 58 -4.29 8.76 6.98
N GLN A 59 -5.51 9.13 7.35
CA GLN A 59 -5.77 10.32 8.16
C GLN A 59 -5.18 10.23 9.58
N ARG A 60 -5.21 9.03 10.19
CA ARG A 60 -4.71 8.80 11.54
C ARG A 60 -3.20 9.03 11.65
N ILE A 61 -2.43 8.56 10.67
CA ILE A 61 -0.95 8.60 10.74
C ILE A 61 -0.33 9.74 9.93
N GLY A 62 -1.05 10.26 8.93
CA GLY A 62 -0.50 11.15 7.89
C GLY A 62 -0.02 12.52 8.38
N PHE A 63 -0.26 12.87 9.64
CA PHE A 63 0.22 14.12 10.24
C PHE A 63 1.44 13.95 11.14
N GLU A 64 1.81 12.72 11.49
CA GLU A 64 2.87 12.42 12.47
C GLU A 64 4.01 11.56 11.91
N ILE A 65 3.84 11.01 10.71
CA ILE A 65 4.79 10.07 10.10
C ILE A 65 5.68 10.75 9.06
N ASP A 66 6.90 10.22 8.86
CA ASP A 66 7.86 10.79 7.90
C ASP A 66 7.49 10.45 6.43
N GLY A 67 6.66 9.42 6.21
CA GLY A 67 6.16 9.06 4.89
C GLY A 67 5.30 7.79 4.85
N ILE A 68 4.53 7.64 3.76
CA ILE A 68 3.64 6.51 3.52
C ILE A 68 3.97 5.85 2.18
N ILE A 69 4.13 4.54 2.19
CA ILE A 69 4.18 3.69 1.00
C ILE A 69 2.78 3.08 0.83
N LEU A 70 2.05 3.55 -0.18
CA LEU A 70 0.67 3.13 -0.43
C LEU A 70 0.60 2.20 -1.65
N ASN A 71 0.07 1.01 -1.46
CA ASN A 71 -0.42 0.19 -2.57
C ASN A 71 -1.93 0.08 -2.44
N ALA A 72 -2.67 0.99 -3.07
CA ALA A 72 -4.13 1.00 -3.03
C ALA A 72 -4.78 -0.14 -3.86
N ALA A 73 -3.96 -0.97 -4.52
CA ALA A 73 -4.40 -2.07 -5.38
C ALA A 73 -5.50 -1.61 -6.35
N GLY A 74 -6.64 -2.32 -6.38
CA GLY A 74 -7.76 -1.97 -7.26
C GLY A 74 -8.35 -0.58 -7.00
N TYR A 75 -8.23 -0.06 -5.78
CA TYR A 75 -8.80 1.24 -5.43
C TYR A 75 -8.05 2.42 -6.03
N THR A 76 -6.80 2.25 -6.49
CA THR A 76 -6.11 3.35 -7.17
C THR A 76 -6.89 3.82 -8.41
N HIS A 77 -7.61 2.92 -9.07
CA HIS A 77 -8.35 3.25 -10.29
C HIS A 77 -9.78 3.76 -10.04
N THR A 78 -10.25 3.77 -8.79
CA THR A 78 -11.67 4.00 -8.49
C THR A 78 -11.93 4.92 -7.30
N SER A 79 -11.00 5.03 -6.36
CA SER A 79 -11.24 5.68 -5.07
C SER A 79 -10.81 7.14 -5.06
N VAL A 80 -11.77 8.02 -5.37
CA VAL A 80 -11.61 9.45 -5.12
C VAL A 80 -11.41 9.72 -3.61
N ALA A 81 -12.06 8.93 -2.74
CA ALA A 81 -11.97 9.11 -1.29
C ALA A 81 -10.55 8.88 -0.74
N ILE A 82 -9.81 7.89 -1.25
CA ILE A 82 -8.41 7.68 -0.88
C ILE A 82 -7.54 8.81 -1.45
N GLY A 83 -7.78 9.24 -2.69
CA GLY A 83 -7.08 10.38 -3.28
C GLY A 83 -7.22 11.67 -2.45
N ASP A 84 -8.45 11.99 -2.03
CA ASP A 84 -8.74 13.14 -1.17
C ASP A 84 -8.10 13.00 0.22
N ALA A 85 -8.09 11.80 0.80
CA ALA A 85 -7.42 11.52 2.07
C ALA A 85 -5.91 11.75 1.99
N VAL A 86 -5.27 11.32 0.90
CA VAL A 86 -3.85 11.57 0.62
C VAL A 86 -3.57 13.06 0.44
N ALA A 87 -4.44 13.79 -0.27
CA ALA A 87 -4.30 15.23 -0.48
C ALA A 87 -4.47 16.06 0.82
N ALA A 88 -5.19 15.52 1.82
CA ALA A 88 -5.48 16.21 3.06
C ALA A 88 -4.39 16.09 4.14
N ILE A 89 -3.48 15.12 4.03
CA ILE A 89 -2.41 14.88 5.02
C ILE A 89 -1.10 15.60 4.65
N THR A 90 -0.19 15.74 5.61
CA THR A 90 1.10 16.42 5.39
C THR A 90 2.24 15.47 5.03
N ALA A 91 2.15 14.20 5.40
CA ALA A 91 3.19 13.21 5.09
C ALA A 91 3.25 12.94 3.58
N PRO A 92 4.45 12.82 3.00
CA PRO A 92 4.60 12.43 1.60
C PRO A 92 4.12 10.99 1.40
N VAL A 93 3.38 10.77 0.30
CA VAL A 93 2.87 9.44 -0.08
C VAL A 93 3.50 9.01 -1.40
N VAL A 94 4.03 7.78 -1.42
CA VAL A 94 4.53 7.13 -2.63
C VAL A 94 3.61 5.96 -2.96
N GLU A 95 3.00 6.01 -4.14
CA GLU A 95 2.21 4.90 -4.66
C GLU A 95 3.11 3.80 -5.22
N VAL A 96 2.81 2.54 -4.92
CA VAL A 96 3.55 1.36 -5.39
C VAL A 96 2.60 0.28 -5.89
N HIS A 97 3.00 -0.38 -6.99
CA HIS A 97 2.34 -1.57 -7.51
C HIS A 97 3.35 -2.72 -7.65
N ILE A 98 2.95 -3.93 -7.26
CA ILE A 98 3.81 -5.13 -7.37
C ILE A 98 3.99 -5.56 -8.83
N SER A 99 2.92 -5.44 -9.62
CA SER A 99 2.91 -5.81 -11.04
C SER A 99 2.95 -4.58 -11.94
N ASN A 100 3.44 -4.73 -13.17
CA ASN A 100 3.41 -3.67 -14.16
C ASN A 100 1.98 -3.35 -14.61
N VAL A 101 1.38 -2.30 -14.05
CA VAL A 101 0.02 -1.84 -14.39
C VAL A 101 -0.12 -1.38 -15.84
N PHE A 102 0.95 -0.90 -16.49
CA PHE A 102 0.91 -0.46 -17.89
C PHE A 102 0.80 -1.61 -18.90
N ALA A 103 1.19 -2.81 -18.50
CA ALA A 103 1.03 -4.02 -19.32
C ALA A 103 -0.36 -4.67 -19.17
N ARG A 104 -1.26 -4.03 -18.41
CA ARG A 104 -2.58 -4.55 -18.06
C ARG A 104 -3.71 -3.78 -18.75
N GLU A 105 -4.95 -4.12 -18.38
CA GLU A 105 -6.18 -3.55 -18.93
C GLU A 105 -6.18 -2.01 -18.88
N GLU A 106 -6.80 -1.34 -19.86
CA GLU A 106 -6.76 0.12 -20.00
C GLU A 106 -7.17 0.88 -18.73
N PHE A 107 -8.18 0.38 -17.99
CA PHE A 107 -8.63 1.04 -16.76
C PHE A 107 -7.55 1.05 -15.66
N ARG A 108 -6.52 0.19 -15.75
CA ARG A 108 -5.42 0.14 -14.79
C ARG A 108 -4.30 1.13 -15.06
N LYS A 109 -4.40 1.88 -16.17
CA LYS A 109 -3.41 2.89 -16.55
C LYS A 109 -3.73 4.28 -15.99
N ILE A 110 -4.89 4.42 -15.33
CA ILE A 110 -5.35 5.65 -14.69
C ILE A 110 -5.32 5.40 -13.19
N SER A 111 -4.66 6.30 -12.46
CA SER A 111 -4.71 6.44 -11.01
C SER A 111 -5.26 7.82 -10.67
#